data_AF-A0A3D1G3Q6-F1
#
_entry.id   AF-A0A3D1G3Q6-F1
#
_cell.length_a   1.000
_cell.length_b   1.000
_cell.length_c   1.000
_cell.angle_alpha   90.00
_cell.angle_beta   90.00
_cell.angle_gamma   90.00
#
_symmetry.space_group_name_H-M   'P 1'
#
loop_
_entity.id
_entity.type
_entity.pdbx_description
1 polymer ?
#
loop_
_entity_poly.entity_id
_entity_poly.type
_entity_poly.pdbx_seq_one_letter_code
_entity_poly.pdbx_strand_id
1 'polypeptide(L)'
;MVIQHHRIDKPGISPGRPLKGRLGLMSLLVVLMMLVFAGTGYAEPFRFVDVTGRATLPQSGDTDTARRLALEDALYQAALEGGADIVGYQASVRDQMVSDELVVRPSGSILNYTIVEEAERGEHYIVSIRAAVGSLPEITCQNRPFSKAMIFAPEIAVSPAVPASIAAQVPVMLNHLA
;
A
#
# COMPACT_ATOMS: atom_id res chain seq x y z
N MET A 1 20.59 -50.76 80.77
CA MET A 1 20.37 -49.72 81.79
C MET A 1 19.58 -48.61 81.13
N VAL A 2 18.33 -48.44 81.55
CA VAL A 2 17.32 -47.56 80.97
C VAL A 2 17.55 -46.14 81.47
N ILE A 3 17.57 -45.14 80.59
CA ILE A 3 17.45 -43.73 80.98
C ILE A 3 16.35 -43.12 80.10
N GLN A 4 15.15 -43.11 80.68
CA GLN A 4 14.02 -42.28 80.27
C GLN A 4 14.20 -40.90 80.92
N HIS A 5 14.21 -39.82 80.13
CA HIS A 5 13.89 -38.50 80.67
C HIS A 5 13.18 -37.61 79.65
N HIS A 6 12.04 -37.12 80.11
CA HIS A 6 11.37 -35.87 79.80
C HIS A 6 10.82 -35.59 78.40
N ARG A 7 9.51 -35.82 78.30
CA ARG A 7 8.55 -35.15 77.43
C ARG A 7 8.55 -33.64 77.72
N ILE A 8 8.88 -32.83 76.71
CA ILE A 8 8.60 -31.40 76.64
C ILE A 8 7.50 -31.22 75.58
N ASP A 9 6.34 -30.77 76.04
CA ASP A 9 5.18 -30.44 75.23
C ASP A 9 5.44 -29.13 74.47
N LYS A 10 5.32 -29.13 73.14
CA LYS A 10 5.48 -27.95 72.28
C LYS A 10 4.10 -27.48 71.81
N PRO A 11 3.72 -26.20 72.00
CA PRO A 11 2.42 -25.69 71.59
C PRO A 11 2.26 -25.70 70.07
N GLY A 12 1.05 -26.04 69.63
CA GLY A 12 0.68 -26.37 68.26
C GLY A 12 1.02 -25.30 67.22
N ILE A 13 1.66 -25.75 66.15
CA ILE A 13 1.80 -25.03 64.89
C ILE A 13 0.54 -25.30 64.05
N SER A 14 -0.26 -24.26 63.86
CA SER A 14 -1.39 -24.23 62.93
C SER A 14 -0.90 -24.44 61.49
N PRO A 15 -1.47 -25.37 60.71
CA PRO A 15 -1.09 -25.53 59.31
C PRO A 15 -1.61 -24.33 58.50
N GLY A 16 -0.67 -23.51 58.03
CA GLY A 16 -0.93 -22.46 57.04
C GLY A 16 -1.64 -23.05 55.82
N ARG A 17 -2.82 -22.51 55.51
CA ARG A 17 -3.59 -22.90 54.32
C ARG A 17 -2.77 -22.61 53.07
N PRO A 18 -2.62 -23.57 52.14
CA PRO A 18 -1.85 -23.34 50.92
C PRO A 18 -2.56 -22.31 50.04
N LEU A 19 -1.84 -21.24 49.71
CA LEU A 19 -2.22 -20.13 48.83
C LEU A 19 -2.30 -20.58 47.34
N LYS A 20 -2.90 -21.74 47.07
CA LYS A 20 -2.88 -22.41 45.75
C LYS A 20 -3.92 -21.82 44.77
N GLY A 21 -4.90 -21.07 45.28
CA GLY A 21 -5.99 -20.50 44.47
C GLY A 21 -5.66 -19.21 43.73
N ARG A 22 -4.74 -18.36 44.24
CA ARG A 22 -4.42 -17.07 43.59
C ARG A 22 -3.42 -17.22 42.43
N LEU A 23 -2.51 -18.20 42.49
CA LEU A 23 -1.49 -18.41 41.44
C LEU A 23 -2.10 -19.06 40.18
N GLY A 24 -3.04 -19.98 40.34
CA GLY A 24 -3.77 -20.60 39.22
C GLY A 24 -4.69 -19.61 38.49
N LEU A 25 -5.36 -18.72 39.23
CA LEU A 25 -6.21 -17.69 38.65
C LEU A 25 -5.40 -16.67 37.82
N MET A 26 -4.23 -16.25 38.31
CA MET A 26 -3.35 -15.34 37.56
C MET A 26 -2.79 -16.01 36.31
N SER A 27 -2.39 -17.28 36.39
CA SER A 27 -1.92 -18.04 35.22
C SER A 27 -3.03 -18.22 34.17
N LEU A 28 -4.27 -18.47 34.59
CA LEU A 28 -5.43 -18.56 33.70
C LEU A 28 -5.70 -17.23 32.99
N LEU A 29 -5.59 -16.12 33.71
CA LEU A 29 -5.83 -14.77 33.19
C LEU A 29 -4.76 -14.36 32.17
N VAL A 30 -3.49 -14.74 32.40
CA VAL A 30 -2.38 -14.52 31.45
C VAL A 30 -2.56 -15.36 30.18
N VAL A 31 -2.98 -16.62 30.29
CA VAL A 31 -3.26 -17.48 29.13
C VAL A 31 -4.45 -16.96 28.32
N LEU A 32 -5.51 -16.49 29.00
CA LEU A 32 -6.66 -15.85 28.37
C LEU A 32 -6.25 -14.58 27.62
N MET A 33 -5.38 -13.75 28.21
CA MET A 33 -4.87 -12.54 27.57
C MET A 33 -4.00 -12.85 26.34
N MET A 34 -3.17 -13.90 26.39
CA MET A 34 -2.38 -14.34 25.23
C MET A 34 -3.25 -14.85 24.07
N LEU A 35 -4.35 -15.55 24.38
CA LEU A 35 -5.31 -16.03 23.38
C LEU A 35 -6.03 -14.86 22.66
N VAL A 36 -6.29 -13.76 23.36
CA VAL A 36 -6.89 -12.56 22.75
C VAL A 36 -5.90 -11.81 21.84
N PHE A 37 -4.59 -11.90 22.11
CA PHE A 37 -3.57 -11.15 21.36
C PHE A 37 -3.00 -11.88 20.14
N ALA A 38 -3.27 -13.17 19.96
CA ALA A 38 -2.78 -13.96 18.82
C ALA A 38 -3.44 -13.60 17.46
N GLY A 39 -4.41 -12.67 17.46
CA GLY A 39 -5.20 -12.30 16.29
C GLY A 39 -4.72 -11.07 15.51
N THR A 40 -3.47 -10.60 15.67
CA THR A 40 -2.97 -9.51 14.81
C THR A 40 -2.69 -10.05 13.41
N GLY A 41 -3.70 -10.02 12.54
CA GLY A 41 -3.54 -10.26 11.12
C GLY A 41 -2.51 -9.28 10.55
N TYR A 42 -1.52 -9.80 9.83
CA TYR A 42 -0.64 -8.99 9.01
C TYR A 42 -1.51 -8.26 7.98
N ALA A 43 -1.33 -6.95 7.84
CA ALA A 43 -1.98 -6.19 6.79
C ALA A 43 -1.49 -6.74 5.44
N GLU A 44 -2.35 -7.47 4.73
CA GLU A 44 -2.09 -7.86 3.35
C GLU A 44 -1.98 -6.57 2.52
N PRO A 45 -0.92 -6.38 1.71
CA PRO A 45 -0.70 -5.15 0.95
C PRO A 45 -1.81 -4.90 -0.09
N PHE A 46 -2.58 -5.94 -0.43
CA PHE A 46 -3.71 -5.86 -1.32
C PHE A 46 -4.84 -6.78 -0.86
N ARG A 47 -6.06 -6.47 -1.31
CA ARG A 47 -7.25 -7.29 -1.11
C ARG A 47 -8.01 -7.45 -2.41
N PHE A 48 -8.76 -8.54 -2.53
CA PHE A 48 -9.67 -8.73 -3.65
C PHE A 48 -11.05 -8.14 -3.33
N VAL A 49 -11.63 -7.44 -4.29
CA VAL A 49 -12.99 -6.90 -4.24
C VAL A 49 -13.76 -7.34 -5.48
N ASP A 50 -15.00 -7.76 -5.29
CA ASP A 50 -15.92 -8.12 -6.36
C ASP A 50 -16.92 -6.96 -6.55
N VAL A 51 -16.93 -6.35 -7.74
CA VAL A 51 -17.78 -5.19 -8.05
C VAL A 51 -18.48 -5.36 -9.39
N THR A 52 -19.58 -4.63 -9.58
CA THR A 52 -20.39 -4.73 -10.80
C THR A 52 -20.70 -3.34 -11.34
N GLY A 53 -20.25 -3.08 -12.57
CA GLY A 53 -20.56 -1.86 -13.30
C GLY A 53 -21.63 -2.05 -14.35
N ARG A 54 -22.27 -0.95 -14.75
CA ARG A 54 -23.37 -0.94 -15.71
C ARG A 54 -23.32 0.27 -16.63
N ALA A 55 -23.76 0.08 -17.87
CA ALA A 55 -23.94 1.19 -18.81
C ALA A 55 -25.14 0.95 -19.72
N THR A 56 -25.78 2.03 -20.15
CA THR A 56 -26.92 1.97 -21.07
C THR A 56 -26.44 1.63 -22.48
N LEU A 57 -27.19 0.80 -23.20
CA LEU A 57 -26.93 0.55 -24.62
C LEU A 57 -27.22 1.80 -25.45
N PRO A 58 -26.29 2.26 -26.29
CA PRO A 58 -26.54 3.37 -27.19
C PRO A 58 -27.58 2.98 -28.24
N GLN A 59 -28.40 3.95 -28.69
CA GLN A 59 -29.41 3.71 -29.73
C GLN A 59 -28.82 3.25 -31.08
N SER A 60 -27.52 3.45 -31.29
CA SER A 60 -26.78 2.94 -32.46
C SER A 60 -26.61 1.42 -32.45
N GLY A 61 -26.92 0.73 -31.35
CA GLY A 61 -26.71 -0.72 -31.19
C GLY A 61 -25.25 -1.13 -30.97
N ASP A 62 -24.37 -0.17 -30.70
CA ASP A 62 -22.96 -0.42 -30.43
C ASP A 62 -22.76 -0.94 -28.99
N THR A 63 -22.67 -2.27 -28.88
CA THR A 63 -22.46 -2.97 -27.61
C THR A 63 -21.05 -2.80 -27.06
N ASP A 64 -20.04 -2.55 -27.91
CA ASP A 64 -18.66 -2.37 -27.47
C ASP A 64 -18.47 -1.07 -26.69
N THR A 65 -19.17 -0.01 -27.08
CA THR A 65 -19.19 1.25 -26.33
C THR A 65 -19.85 1.06 -24.96
N ALA A 66 -21.02 0.40 -24.91
CA ALA A 66 -21.69 0.11 -23.64
C ALA A 66 -20.84 -0.78 -22.73
N ARG A 67 -20.19 -1.82 -23.28
CA ARG A 67 -19.29 -2.71 -22.56
C ARG A 67 -18.12 -1.94 -21.92
N ARG A 68 -17.48 -1.04 -22.66
CA ARG A 68 -16.36 -0.24 -22.17
C ARG A 68 -16.77 0.69 -21.03
N LEU A 69 -17.92 1.35 -21.18
CA LEU A 69 -18.47 2.23 -20.15
C LEU A 69 -18.87 1.46 -18.89
N ALA A 70 -19.46 0.26 -19.04
CA ALA A 70 -19.80 -0.60 -17.91
C ALA A 70 -18.55 -1.09 -17.17
N LEU A 71 -17.47 -1.41 -17.90
CA LEU A 71 -16.18 -1.76 -17.32
C LEU A 71 -15.53 -0.56 -16.60
N GLU A 72 -15.62 0.64 -17.17
CA GLU A 72 -15.12 1.87 -16.53
C GLU A 72 -15.84 2.15 -15.20
N ASP A 73 -17.17 2.04 -15.18
CA ASP A 73 -17.98 2.15 -13.96
C ASP A 73 -17.58 1.08 -12.92
N ALA A 74 -17.38 -0.17 -13.35
CA ALA A 74 -16.94 -1.24 -12.46
C ALA A 74 -15.55 -0.95 -11.86
N LEU A 75 -14.59 -0.48 -12.67
CA LEU A 75 -13.25 -0.12 -12.20
C LEU A 75 -13.29 1.10 -11.28
N TYR A 76 -14.16 2.08 -11.53
CA TYR A 76 -14.34 3.23 -10.66
C TYR A 76 -14.84 2.80 -9.28
N GLN A 77 -15.82 1.90 -9.22
CA GLN A 77 -16.31 1.32 -7.97
C GLN A 77 -15.24 0.48 -7.25
N ALA A 78 -14.46 -0.33 -7.99
CA ALA A 78 -13.34 -1.06 -7.41
C ALA A 78 -12.32 -0.10 -6.75
N ALA A 79 -12.00 1.01 -7.41
CA ALA A 79 -11.06 1.99 -6.87
C ALA A 79 -11.60 2.66 -5.59
N LEU A 80 -12.90 2.98 -5.54
CA LEU A 80 -13.56 3.51 -4.34
C LEU A 80 -13.52 2.51 -3.17
N GLU A 81 -13.80 1.23 -3.43
CA GLU A 81 -13.63 0.15 -2.45
C GLU A 81 -12.16 0.02 -2.03
N GLY A 82 -11.21 0.24 -2.93
CA GLY A 82 -9.77 0.25 -2.63
C GLY A 82 -9.32 1.38 -1.71
N GLY A 83 -10.11 2.45 -1.58
CA GLY A 83 -9.82 3.64 -0.80
C GLY A 83 -10.31 4.90 -1.51
N ALA A 84 -10.74 5.90 -0.74
CA ALA A 84 -11.14 7.19 -1.28
C ALA A 84 -10.67 8.34 -0.37
N ASP A 85 -10.11 9.37 -0.99
CA ASP A 85 -9.78 10.63 -0.35
C ASP A 85 -11.00 11.54 -0.41
N ILE A 86 -11.46 11.96 0.75
CA ILE A 86 -12.65 12.81 0.91
C ILE A 86 -12.20 14.16 1.43
N VAL A 87 -12.49 15.23 0.68
CA VAL A 87 -12.20 16.61 1.07
C VAL A 87 -13.51 17.39 1.15
N GLY A 88 -13.81 17.91 2.35
CA GLY A 88 -15.01 18.72 2.60
C GLY A 88 -14.64 20.16 2.96
N TYR A 89 -15.33 21.13 2.33
CA TYR A 89 -15.25 22.54 2.66
C TYR A 89 -16.60 23.01 3.18
N GLN A 90 -16.60 23.79 4.26
CA GLN A 90 -17.81 24.34 4.88
C GLN A 90 -17.60 25.85 5.07
N ALA A 91 -18.57 26.67 4.66
CA ALA A 91 -18.55 28.11 4.87
C ALA A 91 -19.80 28.57 5.64
N SER A 92 -19.60 29.21 6.80
CA SER A 92 -20.66 29.75 7.64
C SER A 92 -20.54 31.28 7.77
N VAL A 93 -21.63 32.02 7.59
CA VAL A 93 -21.69 33.47 7.84
C VAL A 93 -22.94 33.76 8.68
N ARG A 94 -22.76 34.44 9.82
CA ARG A 94 -23.86 34.86 10.73
C ARG A 94 -24.80 33.73 11.13
N ASP A 95 -24.25 32.65 11.67
CA ASP A 95 -25.01 31.51 12.23
C ASP A 95 -25.88 30.75 11.20
N GLN A 96 -25.69 31.02 9.91
CA GLN A 96 -26.32 30.29 8.81
C GLN A 96 -25.22 29.61 7.98
N MET A 97 -25.39 28.31 7.70
CA MET A 97 -24.55 27.58 6.75
C MET A 97 -24.84 28.14 5.35
N VAL A 98 -23.83 28.70 4.70
CA VAL A 98 -23.97 29.37 3.40
C VAL A 98 -23.65 28.42 2.25
N SER A 99 -22.70 27.49 2.43
CA SER A 99 -22.33 26.50 1.42
C SER A 99 -21.48 25.38 2.00
N ASP A 100 -21.79 24.17 1.54
CA ASP A 100 -21.08 22.93 1.82
C ASP A 100 -20.65 22.30 0.50
N GLU A 101 -19.37 21.97 0.35
CA GLU A 101 -18.83 21.28 -0.83
C GLU A 101 -18.07 20.02 -0.39
N LEU A 102 -18.39 18.88 -1.01
CA LEU A 102 -17.77 17.58 -0.71
C LEU A 102 -17.22 16.96 -2.00
N VAL A 103 -15.90 16.77 -2.06
CA VAL A 103 -15.22 16.12 -3.17
C VAL A 103 -14.72 14.75 -2.73
N VAL A 104 -15.17 13.70 -3.42
CA VAL A 104 -14.70 12.32 -3.22
C VAL A 104 -13.84 11.91 -4.40
N ARG A 105 -12.62 11.46 -4.13
CA ARG A 105 -11.70 10.96 -5.17
C ARG A 105 -11.26 9.54 -4.82
N PRO A 106 -11.39 8.56 -5.73
CA PRO A 106 -10.81 7.25 -5.51
C PRO A 106 -9.28 7.38 -5.33
N SER A 107 -8.77 6.85 -4.22
CA SER A 107 -7.33 6.77 -3.94
C SER A 107 -6.81 5.33 -3.96
N GLY A 108 -7.70 4.34 -4.06
CA GLY A 108 -7.36 2.94 -4.26
C GLY A 108 -6.66 2.69 -5.59
N SER A 109 -5.48 2.06 -5.54
CA SER A 109 -4.77 1.59 -6.74
C SER A 109 -5.26 0.19 -7.14
N ILE A 110 -5.64 0.04 -8.41
CA ILE A 110 -6.03 -1.25 -8.99
C ILE A 110 -4.78 -1.93 -9.54
N LEU A 111 -4.43 -3.08 -8.98
CA LEU A 111 -3.23 -3.84 -9.33
C LEU A 111 -3.48 -4.80 -10.48
N ASN A 112 -4.65 -5.43 -10.44
CA ASN A 112 -5.11 -6.35 -11.46
C ASN A 112 -6.63 -6.48 -11.40
N TYR A 113 -7.26 -6.88 -12.49
CA TYR A 113 -8.68 -7.23 -12.51
C TYR A 113 -8.94 -8.42 -13.42
N THR A 114 -10.03 -9.12 -13.18
CA THR A 114 -10.51 -10.21 -14.04
C THR A 114 -12.02 -10.10 -14.18
N ILE A 115 -12.52 -10.23 -15.41
CA ILE A 115 -13.96 -10.25 -15.68
C ILE A 115 -14.50 -11.62 -15.27
N VAL A 116 -15.46 -11.60 -14.35
CA VAL A 116 -16.12 -12.80 -13.82
C VAL A 116 -17.38 -13.09 -14.63
N GLU A 117 -18.13 -12.03 -14.98
CA GLU A 117 -19.36 -12.12 -15.75
C GLU A 117 -19.52 -10.86 -16.61
N GLU A 118 -20.02 -11.02 -17.83
CA GLU A 118 -20.48 -9.92 -18.67
C GLU A 118 -21.75 -10.35 -19.39
N ALA A 119 -22.76 -9.49 -19.37
CA ALA A 119 -24.06 -9.78 -19.99
C ALA A 119 -24.82 -8.51 -20.36
N GLU A 120 -25.54 -8.59 -21.47
CA GLU A 120 -26.58 -7.62 -21.82
C GLU A 120 -27.88 -8.00 -21.10
N ARG A 121 -28.43 -7.06 -20.34
CA ARG A 121 -29.71 -7.22 -19.62
C ARG A 121 -30.62 -6.03 -19.90
N GLY A 122 -31.58 -6.23 -20.79
CA GLY A 122 -32.52 -5.18 -21.20
C GLY A 122 -31.78 -4.06 -21.92
N GLU A 123 -31.96 -2.82 -21.48
CA GLU A 123 -31.30 -1.65 -22.07
C GLU A 123 -29.90 -1.36 -21.48
N HIS A 124 -29.32 -2.31 -20.73
CA HIS A 124 -28.04 -2.12 -20.07
C HIS A 124 -27.07 -3.26 -20.34
N TYR A 125 -25.80 -2.92 -20.49
CA TYR A 125 -24.68 -3.84 -20.43
C TYR A 125 -24.14 -3.87 -19.00
N ILE A 126 -23.94 -5.06 -18.44
CA ILE A 126 -23.49 -5.28 -17.07
C ILE A 126 -22.17 -6.06 -17.10
N VAL A 127 -21.19 -5.59 -16.33
CA VAL A 127 -19.87 -6.22 -16.20
C VAL A 127 -19.53 -6.39 -14.72
N SER A 128 -19.30 -7.63 -14.30
CA SER A 128 -18.85 -7.96 -12.95
C SER A 128 -17.36 -8.36 -13.01
N ILE A 129 -16.56 -7.67 -12.20
CA ILE A 129 -15.11 -7.91 -12.11
C ILE A 129 -14.71 -8.30 -10.69
N ARG A 130 -13.64 -9.08 -10.62
CA ARG A 130 -12.83 -9.27 -9.42
C ARG A 130 -11.56 -8.44 -9.56
N ALA A 131 -11.39 -7.43 -8.71
CA ALA A 131 -10.24 -6.54 -8.74
C ALA A 131 -9.34 -6.77 -7.50
N ALA A 132 -8.03 -6.79 -7.71
CA ALA A 132 -7.04 -6.68 -6.64
C ALA A 132 -6.74 -5.20 -6.39
N VAL A 133 -7.09 -4.70 -5.22
CA VAL A 133 -6.94 -3.29 -4.82
C VAL A 133 -6.05 -3.17 -3.61
N GLY A 134 -5.19 -2.14 -3.59
CA GLY A 134 -4.25 -1.89 -2.51
C GLY A 134 -2.96 -1.27 -3.03
N SER A 135 -1.98 -1.12 -2.15
CA SER A 135 -0.67 -0.59 -2.51
C SER A 135 0.35 -1.71 -2.42
N LEU A 136 1.08 -1.96 -3.52
CA LEU A 136 2.32 -2.72 -3.37
C LEU A 136 3.29 -1.83 -2.61
N PRO A 137 4.09 -2.40 -1.68
CA PRO A 137 5.23 -1.68 -1.16
C PRO A 137 6.08 -1.22 -2.34
N GLU A 138 6.45 0.06 -2.36
CA GLU A 138 7.34 0.58 -3.40
C GLU A 138 8.59 -0.31 -3.42
N ILE A 139 8.75 -1.05 -4.52
CA ILE A 139 10.04 -1.66 -4.82
C ILE A 139 10.94 -0.47 -5.05
N THR A 140 11.68 -0.08 -4.02
CA THR A 140 12.79 0.84 -4.17
C THR A 140 13.71 0.13 -5.14
N CYS A 141 13.65 0.49 -6.42
CA CYS A 141 14.70 0.22 -7.38
C CYS A 141 15.92 1.00 -6.87
N GLN A 142 16.52 0.52 -5.79
CA GLN A 142 17.81 0.96 -5.33
C GLN A 142 18.74 0.64 -6.48
N ASN A 143 19.40 1.69 -6.98
CA ASN A 143 20.29 1.64 -8.12
C ASN A 143 19.59 1.71 -9.48
N ARG A 144 18.99 2.86 -9.81
CA ARG A 144 19.26 3.44 -11.13
C ARG A 144 20.73 3.84 -11.08
N PRO A 145 21.68 3.10 -11.68
CA PRO A 145 22.99 3.67 -11.88
C PRO A 145 22.75 4.91 -12.74
N PHE A 146 23.02 6.08 -12.17
CA PHE A 146 23.35 7.27 -12.93
C PHE A 146 24.21 6.79 -14.11
N SER A 147 23.69 6.89 -15.32
CA SER A 147 24.43 6.54 -16.52
C SER A 147 25.68 7.40 -16.49
N LYS A 148 26.83 6.81 -16.17
CA LYS A 148 28.11 7.50 -16.22
C LYS A 148 28.35 7.82 -17.68
N ALA A 149 28.00 9.04 -18.10
CA ALA A 149 28.39 9.56 -19.38
C ALA A 149 29.92 9.70 -19.36
N MET A 150 30.62 8.78 -20.02
CA MET A 150 32.05 8.91 -20.26
C MET A 150 32.22 9.75 -21.51
N ILE A 151 32.71 10.98 -21.35
CA ILE A 151 33.12 11.84 -22.46
C ILE A 151 34.58 11.50 -22.75
N PHE A 152 34.86 11.02 -23.95
CA PHE A 152 36.22 10.79 -24.43
C PHE A 152 36.78 12.08 -25.04
N ALA A 153 38.06 12.38 -24.78
CA ALA A 153 38.73 13.51 -25.41
C ALA A 153 38.91 13.25 -26.92
N PRO A 154 38.63 14.22 -27.80
CA PRO A 154 38.82 14.05 -29.23
C PRO A 154 40.31 13.97 -29.58
N GLU A 155 40.67 13.05 -30.47
CA GLU A 155 42.00 13.00 -31.08
C GLU A 155 42.00 13.90 -32.32
N ILE A 156 42.75 15.00 -32.27
CA ILE A 156 42.83 15.97 -33.37
C ILE A 156 44.16 15.78 -34.08
N ALA A 157 44.12 15.32 -35.33
CA ALA A 157 45.28 15.19 -36.20
C ALA A 157 45.27 16.28 -37.28
N VAL A 158 46.40 16.98 -37.45
CA VAL A 158 46.58 17.98 -38.52
C VAL A 158 47.50 17.41 -39.60
N SER A 159 47.04 17.46 -40.84
CA SER A 159 47.82 16.99 -41.99
C SER A 159 49.03 17.90 -42.26
N PRO A 160 50.21 17.36 -42.61
CA PRO A 160 51.39 18.14 -42.96
C PRO A 160 51.24 18.91 -44.28
N ALA A 161 50.19 18.67 -45.06
CA ALA A 161 49.90 19.39 -46.31
C ALA A 161 49.21 20.75 -46.10
N VAL A 162 48.97 21.16 -44.85
CA VAL A 162 48.28 22.41 -44.52
C VAL A 162 49.23 23.62 -44.63
N PRO A 163 48.81 24.75 -45.23
CA PRO A 163 49.62 25.97 -45.30
C PRO A 163 50.05 26.48 -43.91
N ALA A 164 51.27 27.02 -43.83
CA ALA A 164 51.89 27.45 -42.58
C ALA A 164 51.06 28.51 -41.80
N SER A 165 50.32 29.37 -42.50
CA SER A 165 49.44 30.37 -41.89
C SER A 165 48.28 29.76 -41.11
N ILE A 166 47.77 28.61 -41.55
CA ILE A 166 46.66 27.91 -40.91
C ILE A 166 47.18 26.99 -39.81
N ALA A 167 48.32 26.32 -40.03
CA ALA A 167 48.97 25.49 -39.01
C ALA A 167 49.32 26.29 -37.74
N ALA A 168 49.73 27.55 -37.88
CA ALA A 168 50.04 28.44 -36.76
C ALA A 168 48.81 28.83 -35.91
N GLN A 169 47.59 28.70 -36.45
CA GLN A 169 46.34 29.09 -35.79
C GLN A 169 45.66 27.92 -35.05
N VAL A 170 46.08 26.68 -35.32
CA VAL A 170 45.56 25.45 -34.70
C VAL A 170 45.60 25.50 -33.16
N PRO A 171 46.72 25.80 -32.47
CA PRO A 171 46.75 25.78 -31.01
C PRO A 171 45.81 26.82 -30.36
N VAL A 172 45.58 27.94 -31.03
CA VAL A 172 44.64 28.98 -30.57
C VAL A 172 43.20 28.48 -30.67
N MET A 173 42.85 27.80 -31.77
CA MET A 173 41.51 27.23 -31.94
C MET A 173 41.22 26.07 -31.00
N LEU A 174 42.21 25.22 -30.72
CA LEU A 174 42.05 24.12 -29.76
C LEU A 174 41.80 24.63 -28.33
N ASN A 175 42.37 25.78 -27.95
CA ASN A 175 42.19 26.37 -26.62
C ASN A 175 40.78 26.95 -26.41
N HIS A 176 39.99 27.12 -27.48
CA HIS A 176 38.59 27.57 -27.41
C HIS A 176 37.58 26.40 -27.37
N LEU A 177 38.04 25.16 -27.46
CA LEU A 177 37.21 23.95 -27.44
C LEU A 177 37.21 23.22 -26.08
N ALA A 178 38.00 23.71 -25.11
CA ALA A 178 38.01 23.25 -23.71
C ALA A 178 37.25 24.26 -22.83
#